data_AF-A0A959XR39-F1
#
_entry.id   AF-A0A959XR39-F1
#
_cell.length_a   1.000
_cell.length_b   1.000
_cell.length_c   1.000
_cell.angle_alpha   90.00
_cell.angle_beta   90.00
_cell.angle_gamma   90.00
#
_symmetry.space_group_name_H-M   'P 1'
#
loop_
_entity.id
_entity.type
_entity.pdbx_description
1 polymer ?
#
loop_
_entity_poly.entity_id
_entity_poly.type
_entity_poly.pdbx_seq_one_letter_code
_entity_poly.pdbx_strand_id
1 'polypeptide(L)'
;MGKGAVLPDERSAMRLPLVVATVVLGVLGIYAWRYYLERTASFDSAFFSWLMIDEGRPISVLGRYGSWIAQVLPVLLMKAGASLELVLRSYSIAFILLHALVLYILAFRLKERRAVVGLALTLTTAFHYMFYYGISELYQGLSLTVLLWVLIRRAWTASSPIRWMIAALLLNVVISFFHQLLVLPLGFILVYEALEEQRWRKWNTWLLGIVLVGWYLLRISLMTKSSYEEARMPHASDLVTYFFQLRELNSTTYLLMVWTKFKALLLVIGVGS
;
A
#
# COMPACT_ATOMS: atom_id res chain seq x y z
N MET A 1 8.34 -44.03 -21.04
CA MET A 1 7.32 -43.60 -20.06
C MET A 1 7.92 -42.53 -19.16
N GLY A 2 7.73 -41.26 -19.51
CA GLY A 2 8.21 -40.14 -18.70
C GLY A 2 7.35 -40.04 -17.43
N LYS A 3 8.00 -40.05 -16.27
CA LYS A 3 7.35 -39.73 -14.99
C LYS A 3 6.77 -38.31 -15.13
N GLY A 4 5.45 -38.21 -15.26
CA GLY A 4 4.75 -36.92 -15.22
C GLY A 4 5.09 -36.26 -13.88
N ALA A 5 5.76 -35.12 -13.93
CA ALA A 5 5.99 -34.30 -12.76
C ALA A 5 4.60 -33.95 -12.19
N VAL A 6 4.28 -34.49 -11.02
CA VAL A 6 3.08 -34.10 -10.28
C VAL A 6 3.29 -32.65 -9.88
N LEU A 7 2.62 -31.74 -10.59
CA LEU A 7 2.64 -30.33 -10.24
C LEU A 7 2.14 -30.20 -8.79
N PRO A 8 2.85 -29.48 -7.92
CA PRO A 8 2.45 -29.33 -6.53
C PRO A 8 1.04 -28.74 -6.45
N ASP A 9 0.20 -29.33 -5.59
CA ASP A 9 -1.14 -28.82 -5.25
C ASP A 9 -1.05 -27.31 -4.99
N GLU A 10 -1.89 -26.50 -5.64
CA GLU A 10 -1.91 -25.04 -5.44
C GLU A 10 -2.03 -24.65 -3.96
N ARG A 11 -2.70 -25.49 -3.14
CA ARG A 11 -2.76 -25.28 -1.69
C ARG A 11 -1.39 -25.43 -1.03
N SER A 12 -0.57 -26.38 -1.47
CA SER A 12 0.79 -26.56 -0.96
C SER A 12 1.69 -25.37 -1.33
N ALA A 13 1.51 -24.79 -2.51
CA ALA A 13 2.27 -23.64 -2.98
C ALA A 13 1.96 -22.32 -2.23
N MET A 14 0.75 -22.19 -1.67
CA MET A 14 0.33 -21.03 -0.87
C MET A 14 0.84 -21.07 0.58
N ARG A 15 1.11 -22.26 1.15
CA ARG A 15 1.43 -22.43 2.57
C ARG A 15 2.61 -21.57 3.02
N LEU A 16 3.73 -21.68 2.32
CA LEU A 16 4.95 -20.97 2.70
C LEU A 16 4.79 -19.43 2.60
N PRO A 17 4.30 -18.86 1.47
CA PRO A 17 3.98 -17.43 1.39
C PRO A 17 3.06 -16.93 2.49
N LEU A 18 2.01 -17.69 2.81
CA LEU A 18 1.07 -17.34 3.86
C LEU A 18 1.76 -17.31 5.23
N VAL A 19 2.52 -18.36 5.58
CA VAL A 19 3.27 -18.42 6.84
C VAL A 19 4.21 -17.23 6.96
N VAL A 20 4.98 -16.93 5.92
CA VAL A 20 5.91 -15.78 5.91
C VAL A 20 5.16 -14.47 6.12
N ALA A 21 4.09 -14.22 5.36
CA ALA A 21 3.30 -12.99 5.48
C ALA A 21 2.62 -12.85 6.86
N THR A 22 2.12 -13.95 7.42
CA THR A 22 1.53 -13.98 8.76
C THR A 22 2.58 -13.73 9.84
N VAL A 23 3.78 -14.32 9.73
CA VAL A 23 4.88 -14.05 10.66
C VAL A 23 5.30 -12.58 10.59
N VAL A 24 5.44 -12.02 9.39
CA VAL A 24 5.72 -10.59 9.19
C VAL A 24 4.68 -9.73 9.92
N LEU A 25 3.39 -9.95 9.66
CA LEU A 25 2.33 -9.18 10.32
C LEU A 25 2.28 -9.41 11.84
N GLY A 26 2.56 -10.63 12.31
CA GLY A 26 2.63 -10.93 13.74
C GLY A 26 3.73 -10.12 14.43
N VAL A 27 4.93 -10.09 13.84
CA VAL A 27 6.05 -9.28 14.35
C VAL A 27 5.71 -7.79 14.31
N LEU A 28 5.17 -7.30 13.20
CA LEU A 28 4.74 -5.90 13.09
C LEU A 28 3.63 -5.55 14.09
N GLY A 29 2.72 -6.48 14.40
CA GLY A 29 1.68 -6.33 15.40
C GLY A 29 2.25 -6.25 16.82
N ILE A 30 3.18 -7.14 17.17
CA ILE A 30 3.88 -7.09 18.46
C ILE A 30 4.61 -5.76 18.62
N TYR A 31 5.31 -5.30 17.58
CA TYR A 31 5.99 -4.02 17.59
C TYR A 31 5.01 -2.85 17.65
N ALA A 32 3.87 -2.92 16.97
CA ALA A 32 2.87 -1.86 17.00
C ALA A 32 2.25 -1.72 18.40
N TRP A 33 2.07 -2.84 19.11
CA TRP A 33 1.63 -2.84 20.50
C TRP A 33 2.70 -2.30 21.45
N ARG A 34 3.95 -2.74 21.30
CA ARG A 34 5.06 -2.38 22.21
C ARG A 34 5.54 -0.95 22.02
N TYR A 35 5.67 -0.52 20.77
CA TYR A 35 6.18 0.80 20.37
C TYR A 35 5.06 1.73 19.92
N TYR A 36 3.93 1.70 20.63
CA TYR A 36 2.77 2.49 20.24
C TYR A 36 3.03 3.99 20.39
N LEU A 37 3.80 4.42 21.40
CA LEU A 37 4.14 5.84 21.61
C LEU A 37 5.03 6.39 20.49
N GLU A 38 6.01 5.61 20.02
CA GLU A 38 6.84 5.98 18.89
C GLU A 38 6.01 6.12 17.61
N ARG A 39 4.93 5.33 17.48
CA ARG A 39 4.05 5.32 16.32
C ARG A 39 2.95 6.39 16.35
N THR A 40 2.44 6.76 17.52
CA THR A 40 1.28 7.67 17.66
C THR A 40 1.59 8.97 18.37
N ALA A 41 2.68 9.05 19.15
CA ALA A 41 3.02 10.21 19.98
C ALA A 41 4.37 10.85 19.60
N SER A 42 4.87 10.59 18.39
CA SER A 42 6.12 11.17 17.87
C SER A 42 5.91 11.88 16.53
N PHE A 43 6.67 12.96 16.29
CA PHE A 43 6.65 13.75 15.05
C PHE A 43 5.21 14.16 14.64
N ASP A 44 4.93 14.16 13.33
CA ASP A 44 3.60 14.45 12.77
C ASP A 44 2.52 13.55 13.40
N SER A 45 2.85 12.31 13.76
CA SER A 45 1.85 11.38 14.29
C SER A 45 1.24 11.85 15.62
N ALA A 46 2.00 12.58 16.43
CA ALA A 46 1.49 13.18 17.66
C ALA A 46 0.39 14.20 17.39
N PHE A 47 0.59 15.06 16.38
CA PHE A 47 -0.38 16.08 15.97
C PHE A 47 -1.72 15.45 15.58
N PHE A 48 -1.70 14.46 14.69
CA PHE A 48 -2.92 13.78 14.26
C PHE A 48 -3.59 12.99 15.39
N SER A 49 -2.82 12.34 16.27
CA SER A 49 -3.39 11.59 17.39
C SER A 49 -4.10 12.50 18.37
N TRP A 50 -3.50 13.64 18.73
CA TRP A 50 -4.10 14.61 19.65
C TRP A 50 -5.28 15.35 19.03
N LEU A 51 -5.20 15.71 17.75
CA LEU A 51 -6.32 16.32 17.06
C LEU A 51 -7.51 15.36 16.95
N MET A 52 -7.28 14.06 16.69
CA MET A 52 -8.34 13.04 16.73
C MET A 52 -8.98 12.93 18.11
N ILE A 53 -8.17 12.97 19.17
CA ILE A 53 -8.63 12.86 20.56
C ILE A 53 -9.44 14.10 20.97
N ASP A 54 -8.95 15.29 20.66
CA ASP A 54 -9.60 16.56 20.94
C ASP A 54 -10.96 16.66 20.22
N GLU A 55 -11.00 16.26 18.95
CA GLU A 55 -12.22 16.31 18.12
C GLU A 55 -13.24 15.20 18.41
N GLY A 56 -12.86 14.14 19.13
CA GLY A 56 -13.78 13.06 19.46
C GLY A 56 -14.24 12.20 18.26
N ARG A 57 -13.62 12.36 17.08
CA ARG A 57 -14.07 11.79 15.79
C ARG A 57 -12.88 11.57 14.84
N PRO A 58 -13.06 10.79 13.76
CA PRO A 58 -12.03 10.69 12.73
C PRO A 58 -11.73 12.04 12.10
N ILE A 59 -10.46 12.35 11.94
CA ILE A 59 -9.94 13.57 11.34
C ILE A 59 -9.19 13.25 10.05
N SER A 60 -9.23 14.18 9.11
CA SER A 60 -8.42 14.13 7.89
C SER A 60 -7.84 15.51 7.65
N VAL A 61 -6.54 15.57 7.43
CA VAL A 61 -5.83 16.79 7.02
C VAL A 61 -5.42 16.61 5.56
N LEU A 62 -5.36 17.71 4.80
CA LEU A 62 -4.97 17.69 3.37
C LEU A 62 -5.88 16.83 2.47
N GLY A 63 -7.15 16.61 2.86
CA GLY A 63 -8.11 15.81 2.09
C GLY A 63 -7.77 14.31 2.04
N ARG A 64 -6.96 13.80 2.98
CA ARG A 64 -6.53 12.39 3.07
C ARG A 64 -7.47 11.56 3.94
N TYR A 65 -8.70 11.42 3.47
CA TYR A 65 -9.78 10.72 4.18
C TYR A 65 -9.54 9.21 4.36
N GLY A 66 -8.59 8.61 3.62
CA GLY A 66 -8.21 7.20 3.80
C GLY A 66 -7.74 6.88 5.21
N SER A 67 -7.15 7.85 5.91
CA SER A 67 -6.71 7.73 7.31
C SER A 67 -7.84 7.40 8.29
N TRP A 68 -9.10 7.71 7.94
CA TRP A 68 -10.26 7.45 8.81
C TRP A 68 -10.42 5.98 9.13
N ILE A 69 -10.08 5.08 8.20
CA ILE A 69 -10.26 3.63 8.38
C ILE A 69 -9.49 3.15 9.63
N ALA A 70 -8.26 3.62 9.81
CA ALA A 70 -7.46 3.27 10.99
C ALA A 70 -7.90 4.02 12.27
N GLN A 71 -8.61 5.14 12.14
CA GLN A 71 -9.11 5.93 13.27
C GLN A 71 -10.44 5.44 13.83
N VAL A 72 -11.19 4.60 13.10
CA VAL A 72 -12.49 4.09 13.58
C VAL A 72 -12.35 3.39 14.95
N LEU A 73 -11.40 2.47 15.07
CA LEU A 73 -11.20 1.70 16.30
C LEU A 73 -10.84 2.58 17.51
N PRO A 74 -9.81 3.44 17.47
CA PRO A 74 -9.47 4.29 18.62
C PRO A 74 -10.58 5.28 18.97
N VAL A 75 -11.31 5.82 17.99
CA VAL A 75 -12.44 6.72 18.25
C VAL A 75 -13.59 5.99 18.96
N LEU A 76 -13.92 4.77 18.56
CA LEU A 76 -14.95 3.97 19.24
C LEU A 76 -14.56 3.68 20.69
N LEU A 77 -13.30 3.36 20.95
CA LEU A 77 -12.79 3.13 22.31
C LEU A 77 -12.80 4.40 23.16
N MET A 78 -12.43 5.54 22.59
CA MET A 78 -12.51 6.83 23.26
C MET A 78 -13.96 7.17 23.64
N LYS A 79 -14.92 6.97 22.73
CA LYS A 79 -16.36 7.16 23.01
C LYS A 79 -16.90 6.19 24.07
N ALA A 80 -16.28 5.02 24.22
CA ALA A 80 -16.60 4.07 25.27
C ALA A 80 -15.91 4.38 26.62
N GLY A 81 -15.17 5.49 26.74
CA GLY A 81 -14.48 5.87 27.98
C GLY A 81 -13.21 5.07 28.27
N ALA A 82 -12.59 4.45 27.24
CA ALA A 82 -11.32 3.75 27.40
C ALA A 82 -10.19 4.69 27.84
N SER A 83 -9.17 4.14 28.50
CA SER A 83 -7.98 4.89 28.89
C SER A 83 -7.21 5.39 27.66
N LEU A 84 -6.51 6.52 27.82
CA LEU A 84 -5.67 7.09 26.76
C LEU A 84 -4.64 6.10 26.21
N GLU A 85 -4.05 5.28 27.09
CA GLU A 85 -3.13 4.22 26.71
C GLU A 85 -3.78 3.21 25.76
N LEU A 86 -4.99 2.74 26.08
CA LEU A 86 -5.70 1.77 25.24
C LEU A 86 -6.10 2.40 23.90
N VAL A 87 -6.53 3.66 23.90
CA VAL A 87 -6.83 4.41 22.66
C VAL A 87 -5.61 4.47 21.76
N LEU A 88 -4.44 4.86 22.26
CA LEU A 88 -3.23 4.98 21.43
C LEU A 88 -2.68 3.63 20.97
N ARG A 89 -2.70 2.62 21.83
CA ARG A 89 -2.33 1.24 21.44
C ARG A 89 -3.25 0.72 20.35
N SER A 90 -4.56 0.92 20.49
CA SER A 90 -5.54 0.50 19.49
C SER A 90 -5.34 1.25 18.17
N TYR A 91 -4.99 2.54 18.22
CA TYR A 91 -4.70 3.31 17.02
C TYR A 91 -3.48 2.75 16.29
N SER A 92 -2.38 2.51 17.02
CA SER A 92 -1.16 1.90 16.49
C SER A 92 -1.42 0.55 15.82
N ILE A 93 -2.25 -0.29 16.45
CA ILE A 93 -2.64 -1.63 15.96
C ILE A 93 -3.60 -1.56 14.77
N ALA A 94 -4.51 -0.59 14.71
CA ALA A 94 -5.49 -0.47 13.63
C ALA A 94 -4.83 -0.43 12.25
N PHE A 95 -3.66 0.21 12.12
CA PHE A 95 -2.86 0.19 10.90
C PHE A 95 -2.44 -1.24 10.50
N ILE A 96 -2.00 -2.07 11.46
CA ILE A 96 -1.61 -3.45 11.22
C ILE A 96 -2.83 -4.32 10.88
N LEU A 97 -3.97 -4.07 11.52
CA LEU A 97 -5.22 -4.77 11.21
C LEU A 97 -5.68 -4.52 9.77
N LEU A 98 -5.48 -3.32 9.23
CA LEU A 98 -5.75 -3.03 7.82
C LEU A 98 -4.87 -3.90 6.89
N HIS A 99 -3.57 -4.00 7.18
CA HIS A 99 -2.67 -4.87 6.41
C HIS A 99 -3.06 -6.35 6.53
N ALA A 100 -3.49 -6.78 7.72
CA ALA A 100 -3.98 -8.15 7.96
C ALA A 100 -5.29 -8.43 7.20
N LEU A 101 -6.20 -7.46 7.11
CA LEU A 101 -7.41 -7.57 6.30
C LEU A 101 -7.06 -7.75 4.82
N VAL A 102 -6.11 -6.96 4.30
CA VAL A 102 -5.62 -7.12 2.92
C VAL A 102 -5.01 -8.51 2.72
N LEU A 103 -4.15 -8.98 3.63
CA LEU A 103 -3.60 -10.33 3.56
C LEU A 103 -4.70 -11.38 3.53
N TYR A 104 -5.71 -11.25 4.39
CA TYR A 104 -6.83 -12.18 4.46
C TYR A 104 -7.57 -12.26 3.12
N ILE A 105 -7.88 -11.10 2.52
CA ILE A 105 -8.55 -11.05 1.21
C ILE A 105 -7.69 -11.72 0.15
N LEU A 106 -6.39 -11.39 0.09
CA LEU A 106 -5.46 -11.94 -0.89
C LEU A 106 -5.30 -13.47 -0.75
N ALA A 107 -5.11 -13.97 0.47
CA ALA A 107 -4.79 -15.37 0.72
C ALA A 107 -6.03 -16.28 0.68
N PHE A 108 -7.16 -15.85 1.26
CA PHE A 108 -8.31 -16.73 1.47
C PHE A 108 -9.47 -16.46 0.51
N ARG A 109 -9.68 -15.19 0.10
CA ARG A 109 -10.78 -14.84 -0.82
C ARG A 109 -10.33 -14.90 -2.28
N LEU A 110 -9.16 -14.35 -2.58
CA LEU A 110 -8.61 -14.34 -3.93
C LEU A 110 -7.67 -15.52 -4.16
N LYS A 111 -6.98 -16.02 -3.14
CA LYS A 111 -6.01 -17.13 -3.24
C LYS A 111 -4.83 -16.81 -4.16
N GLU A 112 -4.35 -15.57 -4.11
CA GLU A 112 -3.35 -15.03 -5.04
C GLU A 112 -1.94 -15.07 -4.44
N ARG A 113 -1.21 -16.15 -4.71
CA ARG A 113 0.12 -16.41 -4.12
C ARG A 113 1.09 -15.25 -4.34
N ARG A 114 1.17 -14.75 -5.58
CA ARG A 114 2.10 -13.66 -5.96
C ARG A 114 1.82 -12.38 -5.17
N ALA A 115 0.56 -12.05 -4.94
CA ALA A 115 0.17 -10.87 -4.19
C ALA A 115 0.41 -11.02 -2.69
N VAL A 116 0.27 -12.23 -2.13
CA VAL A 116 0.65 -12.50 -0.73
C VAL A 116 2.15 -12.25 -0.49
N VAL A 117 3.00 -12.76 -1.39
CA VAL A 117 4.45 -12.46 -1.34
C VAL A 117 4.71 -10.97 -1.55
N GLY A 118 4.04 -10.37 -2.54
CA GLY A 118 4.13 -8.95 -2.84
C GLY A 118 3.81 -8.08 -1.62
N LEU A 119 2.74 -8.40 -0.88
CA LEU A 119 2.38 -7.68 0.34
C LEU A 119 3.45 -7.80 1.41
N ALA A 120 3.97 -9.00 1.69
CA ALA A 120 5.03 -9.19 2.68
C ALA A 120 6.29 -8.38 2.34
N LEU A 121 6.66 -8.35 1.05
CA LEU A 121 7.75 -7.51 0.54
C LEU A 121 7.47 -6.02 0.71
N THR A 122 6.28 -5.56 0.30
CA THR A 122 5.87 -4.16 0.44
C THR A 122 5.98 -3.68 1.89
N LEU A 123 5.56 -4.50 2.85
CA LEU A 123 5.59 -4.14 4.28
C LEU A 123 6.99 -4.19 4.91
N THR A 124 7.95 -4.93 4.33
CA THR A 124 9.26 -5.16 4.94
C THR A 124 10.40 -4.47 4.22
N THR A 125 10.52 -4.62 2.90
CA THR A 125 11.69 -4.13 2.16
C THR A 125 11.51 -2.69 1.70
N ALA A 126 10.32 -2.33 1.22
CA ALA A 126 10.10 -1.05 0.57
C ALA A 126 9.93 0.11 1.58
N PHE A 127 9.40 -0.15 2.77
CA PHE A 127 8.94 0.90 3.68
C PHE A 127 9.22 0.63 5.17
N HIS A 128 10.34 -0.03 5.52
CA HIS A 128 10.65 -0.39 6.92
C HIS A 128 10.66 0.80 7.90
N TYR A 129 11.14 1.99 7.49
CA TYR A 129 11.06 3.18 8.34
C TYR A 129 9.65 3.73 8.47
N MET A 130 8.79 3.54 7.46
CA MET A 130 7.39 3.97 7.50
C MET A 130 6.57 3.23 8.56
N PHE A 131 7.07 2.10 9.05
CA PHE A 131 6.47 1.45 10.20
C PHE A 131 6.31 2.45 11.36
N TYR A 132 7.35 3.18 11.75
CA TYR A 132 7.26 4.12 12.88
C TYR A 132 6.43 5.37 12.57
N TYR A 133 6.18 5.66 11.29
CA TYR A 133 5.25 6.70 10.84
C TYR A 133 3.86 6.10 10.64
N GLY A 134 3.24 5.60 11.71
CA GLY A 134 1.98 4.83 11.65
C GLY A 134 0.85 5.56 10.93
N ILE A 135 0.80 6.89 11.06
CA ILE A 135 -0.22 7.76 10.44
C ILE A 135 0.00 7.97 8.94
N SER A 136 1.13 7.50 8.39
CA SER A 136 1.38 7.59 6.95
C SER A 136 0.30 6.86 6.15
N GLU A 137 -0.51 7.64 5.44
CA GLU A 137 -1.56 7.11 4.58
C GLU A 137 -0.95 6.38 3.38
N LEU A 138 0.27 6.76 2.96
CA LEU A 138 1.01 6.09 1.91
C LEU A 138 1.24 4.60 2.25
N TYR A 139 1.65 4.30 3.48
CA TYR A 139 1.94 2.92 3.90
C TYR A 139 0.70 2.02 3.87
N GLN A 140 -0.44 2.55 4.33
CA GLN A 140 -1.73 1.88 4.26
C GLN A 140 -2.19 1.68 2.81
N GLY A 141 -2.09 2.74 2.02
CA GLY A 141 -2.48 2.76 0.61
C GLY A 141 -1.69 1.75 -0.22
N LEU A 142 -0.41 1.54 0.06
CA LEU A 142 0.42 0.56 -0.65
C LEU A 142 -0.09 -0.88 -0.50
N SER A 143 -0.61 -1.26 0.67
CA SER A 143 -1.22 -2.58 0.83
C SER A 143 -2.48 -2.72 -0.01
N LEU A 144 -3.32 -1.68 -0.05
CA LEU A 144 -4.49 -1.64 -0.92
C LEU A 144 -4.09 -1.65 -2.40
N THR A 145 -2.96 -1.04 -2.78
CA THR A 145 -2.42 -1.10 -4.14
C THR A 145 -1.99 -2.52 -4.53
N VAL A 146 -1.46 -3.33 -3.60
CA VAL A 146 -1.21 -4.77 -3.84
C VAL A 146 -2.52 -5.54 -4.04
N LEU A 147 -3.59 -5.17 -3.34
CA LEU A 147 -4.92 -5.73 -3.61
C LEU A 147 -5.44 -5.30 -4.99
N LEU A 148 -5.29 -4.03 -5.35
CA LEU A 148 -5.67 -3.48 -6.65
C LEU A 148 -4.96 -4.19 -7.80
N TRP A 149 -3.68 -4.53 -7.65
CA TRP A 149 -2.92 -5.32 -8.62
C TRP A 149 -3.64 -6.61 -9.02
N VAL A 150 -4.14 -7.37 -8.03
CA VAL A 150 -4.91 -8.59 -8.30
C VAL A 150 -6.20 -8.29 -9.05
N LEU A 151 -6.91 -7.24 -8.68
CA LEU A 151 -8.18 -6.89 -9.33
C LEU A 151 -7.96 -6.48 -10.79
N ILE A 152 -6.88 -5.73 -11.07
CA ILE A 152 -6.46 -5.39 -12.44
C ILE A 152 -6.17 -6.65 -13.25
N ARG A 153 -5.37 -7.58 -12.71
CA ARG A 153 -5.07 -8.84 -13.40
C ARG A 153 -6.36 -9.61 -13.73
N ARG A 154 -7.26 -9.74 -12.75
CA ARG A 154 -8.53 -10.47 -12.94
C ARG A 154 -9.47 -9.78 -13.92
N ALA A 155 -9.41 -8.45 -14.03
CA ALA A 155 -10.14 -7.71 -15.06
C ALA A 155 -9.72 -8.09 -16.49
N TRP A 156 -8.52 -8.66 -16.66
CA TRP A 156 -8.01 -9.08 -17.97
C TRP A 156 -8.04 -10.59 -18.20
N THR A 157 -7.99 -11.40 -17.14
CA THR A 157 -7.85 -12.86 -17.26
C THR A 157 -9.11 -13.65 -16.87
N ALA A 158 -10.02 -13.08 -16.08
CA ALA A 158 -11.18 -13.82 -15.61
C ALA A 158 -12.32 -13.87 -16.64
N SER A 159 -13.16 -14.91 -16.55
CA SER A 159 -14.35 -15.08 -17.39
C SER A 159 -15.38 -13.95 -17.29
N SER A 160 -15.43 -13.26 -16.16
CA SER A 160 -16.26 -12.07 -15.95
C SER A 160 -15.36 -10.86 -15.71
N PRO A 161 -14.89 -10.19 -16.77
CA PRO A 161 -13.92 -9.10 -16.65
C PRO A 161 -14.53 -7.82 -16.07
N ILE A 162 -15.78 -7.50 -16.42
CA ILE A 162 -16.46 -6.26 -16.03
C ILE A 162 -16.58 -6.11 -14.51
N ARG A 163 -16.98 -7.18 -13.78
CA ARG A 163 -17.08 -7.11 -12.31
C ARG A 163 -15.75 -6.75 -11.65
N TRP A 164 -14.64 -7.23 -12.22
CA TRP A 164 -13.30 -6.97 -11.70
C TRP A 164 -12.81 -5.58 -12.12
N MET A 165 -13.17 -5.10 -13.30
CA MET A 165 -12.94 -3.70 -13.70
C MET A 165 -13.65 -2.74 -12.75
N ILE A 166 -14.92 -3.00 -12.43
CA ILE A 166 -15.68 -2.19 -11.46
C ILE A 166 -15.03 -2.26 -10.08
N ALA A 167 -14.68 -3.46 -9.60
CA ALA A 167 -14.01 -3.61 -8.31
C ALA A 167 -12.65 -2.88 -8.27
N ALA A 168 -11.86 -2.96 -9.33
CA ALA A 168 -10.59 -2.26 -9.46
C ALA A 168 -10.79 -0.74 -9.44
N LEU A 169 -11.78 -0.22 -10.18
CA LEU A 169 -12.11 1.19 -10.21
C LEU A 169 -12.55 1.70 -8.82
N LEU A 170 -13.49 0.99 -8.17
CA LEU A 170 -13.96 1.36 -6.83
C LEU A 170 -12.83 1.35 -5.80
N LEU A 171 -11.97 0.34 -5.83
CA LEU A 171 -10.81 0.30 -4.94
C LEU A 171 -9.82 1.42 -5.27
N ASN A 172 -9.56 1.72 -6.54
CA ASN A 172 -8.70 2.82 -6.97
C ASN A 172 -9.21 4.19 -6.48
N VAL A 173 -10.54 4.38 -6.50
CA VAL A 173 -11.18 5.57 -5.91
C VAL A 173 -10.85 5.66 -4.42
N VAL A 174 -11.03 4.58 -3.66
CA VAL A 174 -10.69 4.54 -2.23
C VAL A 174 -9.21 4.84 -1.99
N ILE A 175 -8.30 4.22 -2.75
CA ILE A 175 -6.85 4.41 -2.60
C ILE A 175 -6.45 5.87 -2.88
N SER A 176 -7.12 6.55 -3.82
CA SER A 176 -6.85 7.97 -4.13
C SER A 176 -7.11 8.93 -2.95
N PHE A 177 -7.83 8.48 -1.92
CA PHE A 177 -8.04 9.25 -0.68
C PHE A 177 -6.95 9.02 0.38
N PHE A 178 -5.99 8.13 0.16
CA PHE A 178 -4.87 7.94 1.06
C PHE A 178 -3.75 8.92 0.76
N HIS A 179 -3.09 8.76 -0.39
CA HIS A 179 -1.93 9.59 -0.73
C HIS A 179 -1.77 9.72 -2.25
N GLN A 180 -1.52 10.94 -2.75
CA GLN A 180 -1.39 11.20 -4.20
C GLN A 180 -0.25 10.42 -4.86
N LEU A 181 0.86 10.21 -4.15
CA LEU A 181 2.01 9.43 -4.66
C LEU A 181 1.70 7.95 -4.93
N LEU A 182 0.54 7.43 -4.52
CA LEU A 182 0.11 6.07 -4.87
C LEU A 182 -0.18 5.88 -6.37
N VAL A 183 -0.23 6.98 -7.14
CA VAL A 183 -0.22 6.91 -8.61
C VAL A 183 1.05 6.26 -9.17
N LEU A 184 2.19 6.39 -8.48
CA LEU A 184 3.47 5.81 -8.91
C LEU A 184 3.47 4.27 -8.83
N PRO A 185 3.15 3.62 -7.69
CA PRO A 185 3.03 2.17 -7.64
C PRO A 185 1.89 1.64 -8.52
N LEU A 186 0.80 2.40 -8.72
CA LEU A 186 -0.23 2.06 -9.70
C LEU A 186 0.36 2.00 -11.13
N GLY A 187 1.10 3.03 -11.53
CA GLY A 187 1.77 3.07 -12.84
C GLY A 187 2.72 1.89 -13.04
N PHE A 188 3.52 1.58 -12.01
CA PHE A 188 4.38 0.39 -12.02
C PHE A 188 3.59 -0.91 -12.24
N ILE A 189 2.49 -1.13 -11.51
CA ILE A 189 1.64 -2.32 -11.65
C ILE A 189 1.06 -2.42 -13.06
N LEU A 190 0.57 -1.30 -13.61
CA LEU A 190 -0.02 -1.27 -14.95
C LEU A 190 1.02 -1.63 -16.01
N VAL A 191 2.24 -1.07 -15.92
CA VAL A 191 3.34 -1.43 -16.84
C VAL A 191 3.73 -2.89 -16.67
N TYR A 192 3.92 -3.35 -15.44
CA TYR A 192 4.30 -4.74 -15.15
C TYR A 192 3.29 -5.74 -15.73
N GLU A 193 1.99 -5.55 -15.48
CA GLU A 193 0.95 -6.46 -15.99
C GLU A 193 0.71 -6.31 -17.50
N ALA A 194 0.98 -5.12 -18.08
CA ALA A 194 0.90 -4.91 -19.53
C ALA A 194 2.04 -5.61 -20.29
N LEU A 195 3.22 -5.68 -19.69
CA LEU A 195 4.36 -6.41 -20.23
C LEU A 195 4.16 -7.94 -20.09
N GLU A 196 3.53 -8.39 -19.00
CA GLU A 196 3.16 -9.79 -18.83
C GLU A 196 2.22 -10.23 -19.97
N GLU A 197 2.55 -11.35 -20.62
CA GLU A 197 1.81 -11.91 -21.76
C GLU A 197 1.58 -10.92 -22.94
N GLN A 198 2.40 -9.88 -23.06
CA GLN A 198 2.27 -8.85 -24.10
C GLN A 198 0.88 -8.18 -24.15
N ARG A 199 0.21 -8.04 -23.00
CA ARG A 199 -1.13 -7.45 -22.88
C ARG A 199 -1.20 -5.99 -23.33
N TRP A 200 -0.07 -5.28 -23.40
CA TRP A 200 0.06 -3.93 -24.00
C TRP A 200 -0.46 -3.85 -25.45
N ARG A 201 -0.56 -4.98 -26.17
CA ARG A 201 -1.14 -5.03 -27.53
C ARG A 201 -2.68 -4.92 -27.54
N LYS A 202 -3.34 -5.11 -26.39
CA LYS A 202 -4.80 -5.10 -26.30
C LYS A 202 -5.32 -3.72 -25.87
N TRP A 203 -6.33 -3.21 -26.57
CA TRP A 203 -6.95 -1.91 -26.27
C TRP A 203 -7.52 -1.81 -24.85
N ASN A 204 -8.15 -2.89 -24.34
CA ASN A 204 -8.74 -2.91 -23.00
C ASN A 204 -7.71 -2.65 -21.88
N THR A 205 -6.45 -3.01 -22.09
CA THR A 205 -5.33 -2.71 -21.18
C THR A 205 -5.12 -1.19 -21.07
N TRP A 206 -5.07 -0.50 -22.21
CA TRP A 206 -4.92 0.95 -22.26
C TRP A 206 -6.15 1.66 -21.70
N LEU A 207 -7.36 1.21 -22.04
CA LEU A 207 -8.59 1.80 -21.52
C LEU A 207 -8.62 1.72 -19.98
N LEU A 208 -8.36 0.56 -19.39
CA LEU A 208 -8.33 0.42 -17.93
C LEU A 208 -7.22 1.29 -17.32
N GLY A 209 -6.02 1.27 -17.90
CA GLY A 209 -4.90 2.11 -17.42
C GLY A 209 -5.23 3.60 -17.44
N ILE A 210 -5.79 4.11 -18.55
CA ILE A 210 -6.22 5.50 -18.71
C ILE A 210 -7.30 5.85 -17.69
N VAL A 211 -8.29 4.98 -17.47
CA VAL A 211 -9.36 5.23 -16.50
C VAL A 211 -8.80 5.31 -15.07
N LEU A 212 -7.94 4.37 -14.68
CA LEU A 212 -7.40 4.32 -13.31
C LEU A 212 -6.44 5.50 -13.02
N VAL A 213 -5.54 5.81 -13.96
CA VAL A 213 -4.62 6.95 -13.85
C VAL A 213 -5.35 8.28 -14.00
N GLY A 214 -6.27 8.36 -14.96
CA GLY A 214 -7.10 9.55 -15.20
C GLY A 214 -7.93 9.92 -13.99
N TRP A 215 -8.46 8.95 -13.24
CA TRP A 215 -9.11 9.20 -11.96
C TRP A 215 -8.17 9.87 -10.95
N TYR A 216 -6.93 9.39 -10.82
CA TYR A 216 -5.93 10.00 -9.92
C TYR A 216 -5.65 11.46 -10.30
N LEU A 217 -5.44 11.72 -11.59
CA LEU A 217 -5.17 13.07 -12.09
C LEU A 217 -6.37 13.99 -11.87
N LEU A 218 -7.59 13.49 -12.11
CA LEU A 218 -8.83 14.22 -11.85
C LEU A 218 -8.99 14.53 -10.35
N ARG A 219 -8.71 13.57 -9.48
CA ARG A 219 -8.76 13.79 -8.03
C ARG A 219 -7.73 14.83 -7.57
N ILE A 220 -6.51 14.76 -8.09
CA ILE A 220 -5.44 15.72 -7.76
C ILE A 220 -5.82 17.14 -8.25
N SER A 221 -6.47 17.27 -9.41
CA SER A 221 -6.88 18.57 -9.94
C SER A 221 -8.12 19.15 -9.25
N LEU A 222 -9.10 18.32 -8.86
CA LEU A 222 -10.35 18.77 -8.26
C LEU A 222 -10.32 18.89 -6.74
N MET A 223 -9.61 18.00 -6.04
CA MET A 223 -9.70 17.84 -4.57
C MET A 223 -8.42 18.23 -3.86
N THR A 224 -8.12 19.53 -3.87
CA THR A 224 -7.08 20.21 -3.06
C THR A 224 -5.63 19.95 -3.45
N LYS A 225 -4.95 21.03 -3.86
CA LYS A 225 -3.58 21.31 -3.46
C LYS A 225 -3.68 22.16 -2.20
N SER A 226 -3.18 21.69 -1.07
CA SER A 226 -2.89 22.64 0.02
C SER A 226 -1.75 23.56 -0.42
N SER A 227 -1.64 24.77 0.14
CA SER A 227 -0.49 25.66 -0.12
C SER A 227 0.84 24.96 0.18
N TYR A 228 0.86 24.05 1.16
CA TYR A 228 1.99 23.19 1.49
C TYR A 228 2.32 22.18 0.38
N GLU A 229 1.32 21.48 -0.15
CA GLU A 229 1.53 20.51 -1.24
C GLU A 229 1.92 21.20 -2.54
N GLU A 230 1.34 22.37 -2.83
CA GLU A 230 1.72 23.18 -4.00
C GLU A 230 3.18 23.66 -3.92
N ALA A 231 3.63 24.11 -2.74
CA ALA A 231 5.01 24.53 -2.53
C ALA A 231 6.05 23.38 -2.61
N ARG A 232 5.60 22.11 -2.51
CA ARG A 232 6.48 20.93 -2.56
C ARG A 232 6.41 20.18 -3.88
N MET A 233 5.45 20.49 -4.75
CA MET A 233 5.31 19.82 -6.03
C MET A 233 6.27 20.44 -7.06
N PRO A 234 7.14 19.62 -7.69
CA PRO A 234 8.00 20.12 -8.76
C PRO A 234 7.17 20.57 -9.95
N HIS A 235 7.57 21.68 -10.57
CA HIS A 235 7.02 22.12 -11.83
C HIS A 235 7.52 21.24 -12.98
N ALA A 236 6.87 21.31 -14.14
CA ALA A 236 7.26 20.54 -15.31
C ALA A 236 8.71 20.83 -15.74
N SER A 237 9.16 22.07 -15.61
CA SER A 237 10.55 22.47 -15.85
C SER A 237 11.53 21.76 -14.91
N ASP A 238 11.16 21.60 -13.64
CA ASP A 238 11.99 20.93 -12.64
C ASP A 238 12.12 19.44 -12.98
N LEU A 239 11.03 18.80 -13.41
CA LEU A 239 11.03 17.41 -13.84
C LEU A 239 11.96 17.17 -15.04
N VAL A 240 11.96 18.08 -16.03
CA VAL A 240 12.88 17.99 -17.17
C VAL A 240 14.33 18.12 -16.71
N THR A 241 14.64 19.08 -15.83
CA THR A 241 15.98 19.23 -15.26
C THR A 241 16.40 17.98 -14.49
N TYR A 242 15.54 17.46 -13.62
CA TYR A 242 15.81 16.26 -12.83
C TYR A 242 16.06 15.02 -13.68
N PHE A 243 15.38 14.90 -14.84
CA PHE A 243 15.58 13.79 -15.76
C PHE A 243 17.01 13.74 -16.32
N PHE A 244 17.63 14.90 -16.57
CA PHE A 244 19.01 14.96 -17.06
C PHE A 244 20.04 14.90 -15.93
N GLN A 245 19.64 15.15 -14.69
CA GLN A 245 20.49 15.16 -13.50
C GLN A 245 20.25 13.96 -12.56
N LEU A 246 19.72 12.84 -13.08
CA LEU A 246 19.34 11.69 -12.25
C LEU A 246 20.44 11.22 -11.30
N ARG A 247 21.73 11.30 -11.70
CA ARG A 247 22.86 10.88 -10.85
C ARG A 247 23.15 11.81 -9.67
N GLU A 248 22.72 13.06 -9.78
CA GLU A 248 22.98 14.13 -8.81
C GLU A 248 21.82 14.32 -7.83
N LEU A 249 20.67 13.70 -8.09
CA LEU A 249 19.51 13.78 -7.21
C LEU A 249 19.79 13.13 -5.85
N ASN A 250 19.40 13.82 -4.79
CA ASN A 250 19.45 13.30 -3.42
C ASN A 250 18.78 11.93 -3.28
N SER A 251 17.69 11.69 -4.03
CA SER A 251 17.00 10.40 -4.07
C SER A 251 17.87 9.28 -4.64
N THR A 252 18.63 9.55 -5.70
CA THR A 252 19.56 8.58 -6.31
C THR A 252 20.76 8.32 -5.40
N THR A 253 21.36 9.37 -4.85
CA THR A 253 22.46 9.23 -3.87
C THR A 253 22.00 8.42 -2.66
N TYR A 254 20.82 8.72 -2.12
CA TYR A 254 20.23 7.97 -1.02
C TYR A 254 19.99 6.50 -1.38
N LEU A 255 19.37 6.22 -2.54
CA LEU A 255 19.14 4.85 -3.02
C LEU A 255 20.44 4.05 -3.10
N LEU A 256 21.51 4.64 -3.65
CA LEU A 256 22.82 4.00 -3.75
C LEU A 256 23.45 3.74 -2.38
N MET A 257 23.26 4.65 -1.41
CA MET A 257 23.73 4.46 -0.03
C MET A 257 22.97 3.34 0.69
N VAL A 258 21.65 3.26 0.53
CA VAL A 258 20.81 2.30 1.27
C VAL A 258 20.61 0.97 0.56
N TRP A 259 21.08 0.80 -0.68
CA TRP A 259 20.86 -0.42 -1.47
C TRP A 259 21.34 -1.70 -0.75
N THR A 260 22.41 -1.60 0.03
CA THR A 260 22.96 -2.71 0.82
C THR A 260 22.09 -3.12 2.01
N LYS A 261 21.11 -2.29 2.41
CA LYS A 261 20.12 -2.62 3.46
C LYS A 261 19.00 -3.52 2.95
N PHE A 262 18.85 -3.67 1.63
CA PHE A 262 17.85 -4.55 1.02
C PHE A 262 18.32 -6.02 0.94
N LYS A 263 19.29 -6.47 1.74
CA LYS A 263 19.73 -7.89 1.77
C LYS A 263 18.59 -8.87 2.06
N ALA A 264 17.58 -8.46 2.83
CA ALA A 264 16.36 -9.24 3.06
C ALA A 264 15.53 -9.45 1.78
N LEU A 265 15.59 -8.52 0.81
CA LEU A 265 14.95 -8.67 -0.51
C LEU A 265 15.53 -9.87 -1.27
N LEU A 266 16.85 -10.10 -1.18
CA LEU A 266 17.51 -11.24 -1.82
C LEU A 266 17.01 -12.58 -1.26
N LEU A 267 16.76 -12.64 0.06
CA LEU A 267 16.20 -13.82 0.71
C LEU A 267 14.75 -14.09 0.26
N VAL A 268 13.94 -13.05 0.04
CA VAL A 268 12.54 -13.22 -0.36
C VAL A 268 12.39 -13.49 -1.87
N ILE A 269 13.27 -12.94 -2.71
CA ILE A 269 13.34 -13.29 -4.15
C ILE A 269 13.59 -14.80 -4.34
N GLY A 270 14.46 -15.38 -3.50
CA GLY A 270 14.72 -16.83 -3.50
C GLY A 270 13.51 -17.71 -3.11
N VAL A 271 12.54 -17.16 -2.38
CA VAL A 271 11.31 -17.88 -1.96
C VAL A 271 10.16 -17.71 -2.97
N GLY A 272 10.20 -16.64 -3.77
CA GLY A 272 9.21 -16.36 -4.82
C GLY A 272 9.47 -17.07 -6.15
N SER A 273 10.69 -17.57 -6.34
CA SER A 273 11.13 -18.40 -7.48
C SER A 273 10.60 -19.83 -7.34
#